data_AF-A0A1T4T157-F1
#
_entry.id   AF-A0A1T4T157-F1
#
_cell.length_a   1.000
_cell.length_b   1.000
_cell.length_c   1.000
_cell.angle_alpha   90.00
_cell.angle_beta   90.00
_cell.angle_gamma   90.00
#
_symmetry.space_group_name_H-M   'P 1'
#
loop_
_entity.id
_entity.type
_entity.pdbx_description
1 polymer ?
#
loop_
_entity_poly.entity_id
_entity_poly.type
_entity_poly.pdbx_seq_one_letter_code
_entity_poly.pdbx_strand_id
1 'polypeptide(L)'
;MLKIAFITVFIVGSLQVFAAKPMDDAITAMCDNLKKCTLKHLSMKQDVDDEAKSLIIGAFDRKCNTMKSHYHHYIEDKPALHDDAVACIHRLSTTSCDDLLNNKADTNCLVFTKDK
;
A
#
# COMPACT_ATOMS: atom_id res chain seq x y z
N MET A 1 -2.47 59.76 -7.11
CA MET A 1 -1.42 58.76 -7.42
C MET A 1 -1.45 57.70 -6.33
N LEU A 2 -2.14 56.58 -6.54
CA LEU A 2 -2.30 55.53 -5.53
C LEU A 2 -1.36 54.37 -5.89
N LYS A 3 -0.20 54.31 -5.23
CA LYS A 3 0.80 53.23 -5.40
C LYS A 3 0.31 52.01 -4.62
N ILE A 4 -0.35 51.08 -5.31
CA ILE A 4 -0.74 49.78 -4.76
C ILE A 4 0.54 48.92 -4.72
N ALA A 5 1.10 48.78 -3.52
CA ALA A 5 2.21 47.87 -3.27
C ALA A 5 1.72 46.43 -3.41
N PHE A 6 2.22 45.73 -4.43
CA PHE A 6 2.03 44.29 -4.59
C PHE A 6 2.75 43.57 -3.44
N ILE A 7 1.98 43.14 -2.43
CA ILE A 7 2.43 42.18 -1.43
C ILE A 7 2.29 40.80 -2.08
N THR A 8 3.33 40.35 -2.76
CA THR A 8 3.43 38.98 -3.25
C THR A 8 3.79 38.07 -2.08
N VAL A 9 2.78 37.55 -1.38
CA VAL A 9 2.97 36.50 -0.36
C VAL A 9 3.34 35.21 -1.08
N PHE A 10 4.63 34.90 -1.13
CA PHE A 10 5.15 33.63 -1.61
C PHE A 10 4.88 32.56 -0.53
N ILE A 11 3.68 31.96 -0.56
CA ILE A 11 3.36 30.77 0.25
C ILE A 11 4.00 29.57 -0.47
N VAL A 12 5.27 29.33 -0.20
CA VAL A 12 5.94 28.08 -0.58
C VAL A 12 6.46 27.44 0.70
N GLY A 13 5.86 26.31 1.09
CA GLY A 13 6.43 25.48 2.15
C GLY A 13 5.40 24.74 2.99
N SER A 14 4.59 23.86 2.40
CA SER A 14 3.88 22.79 3.14
C SER A 14 3.20 21.77 2.21
N LEU A 15 3.92 21.26 1.20
CA LEU A 15 3.42 20.16 0.35
C LEU A 15 3.90 18.77 0.81
N GLN A 16 4.63 18.65 1.92
CA GLN A 16 5.36 17.42 2.27
C GLN A 16 4.55 16.34 3.01
N VAL A 17 3.25 16.54 3.27
CA VAL A 17 2.44 15.59 4.06
C VAL A 17 1.59 14.65 3.20
N PHE A 18 1.50 14.87 1.89
CA PHE A 18 0.57 14.14 1.03
C PHE A 18 1.11 12.86 0.39
N ALA A 19 2.40 12.54 0.53
CA ALA A 19 2.99 11.34 -0.09
C ALA A 19 2.70 10.05 0.72
N ALA A 20 2.78 10.09 2.06
CA ALA A 20 2.55 8.90 2.89
C ALA A 20 1.14 8.30 2.74
N LYS A 21 0.12 9.16 2.63
CA LYS A 21 -1.29 8.75 2.62
C LYS A 21 -1.67 7.85 1.42
N PRO A 22 -1.34 8.20 0.16
CA PRO A 22 -1.56 7.33 -1.00
C PRO A 22 -1.00 5.92 -0.83
N MET A 23 0.20 5.78 -0.25
CA MET A 23 0.77 4.46 -0.06
C MET A 23 0.11 3.70 1.08
N ASP A 24 -0.15 4.35 2.21
CA ASP A 24 -0.86 3.72 3.33
C ASP A 24 -2.24 3.20 2.89
N ASP A 25 -2.95 3.97 2.06
CA ASP A 25 -4.22 3.59 1.48
C ASP A 25 -4.06 2.40 0.51
N ALA A 26 -3.05 2.44 -0.38
CA ALA A 26 -2.76 1.35 -1.31
C ALA A 26 -2.41 0.04 -0.58
N ILE A 27 -1.55 0.11 0.45
CA ILE A 27 -1.17 -1.02 1.30
C ILE A 27 -2.39 -1.60 2.00
N THR A 28 -3.26 -0.75 2.54
CA THR A 28 -4.50 -1.18 3.20
C THR A 28 -5.38 -1.96 2.23
N ALA A 29 -5.63 -1.39 1.04
CA ALA A 29 -6.47 -2.01 0.03
C ALA A 29 -5.90 -3.36 -0.45
N MET A 30 -4.57 -3.45 -0.65
CA MET A 30 -3.91 -4.71 -1.01
C MET A 30 -4.09 -5.76 0.10
N CYS A 31 -3.85 -5.35 1.34
CA CYS A 31 -3.98 -6.22 2.50
C CYS A 31 -5.39 -6.78 2.69
N ASP A 32 -6.41 -5.94 2.50
CA ASP A 32 -7.79 -6.38 2.61
C ASP A 32 -8.17 -7.36 1.49
N ASN A 33 -7.66 -7.15 0.28
CA ASN A 33 -7.84 -8.10 -0.81
C ASN A 33 -7.16 -9.45 -0.50
N LEU A 34 -5.93 -9.44 0.00
CA LEU A 34 -5.21 -10.67 0.41
C LEU A 34 -5.91 -11.42 1.55
N LYS A 35 -6.42 -10.71 2.57
CA LYS A 35 -7.22 -11.31 3.65
C LYS A 35 -8.46 -11.99 3.08
N LYS A 36 -9.23 -11.28 2.26
CA LYS A 36 -10.43 -11.80 1.61
C LYS A 36 -10.13 -13.06 0.79
N CYS A 37 -9.08 -13.02 -0.02
CA CYS A 37 -8.70 -14.16 -0.85
C CYS A 37 -8.25 -15.36 -0.02
N THR A 38 -7.48 -15.14 1.03
CA THR A 38 -7.02 -16.20 1.93
C THR A 38 -8.19 -16.86 2.65
N LEU A 39 -9.10 -16.07 3.22
CA LEU A 39 -10.28 -16.60 3.91
C LEU A 39 -11.18 -17.37 2.95
N LYS A 40 -11.43 -16.85 1.74
CA LYS A 40 -12.20 -17.55 0.70
C LYS A 40 -11.57 -18.91 0.37
N HIS A 41 -10.26 -18.94 0.13
CA HIS A 41 -9.55 -20.18 -0.20
C HIS A 41 -9.57 -21.20 0.93
N LEU A 42 -9.42 -20.74 2.19
CA LEU A 42 -9.48 -21.61 3.35
C LEU A 42 -10.88 -22.19 3.55
N SER A 43 -11.93 -21.37 3.45
CA SER A 43 -13.33 -21.83 3.51
C SER A 43 -13.69 -22.85 2.42
N MET A 44 -13.00 -22.82 1.27
CA MET A 44 -13.18 -23.82 0.21
C MET A 44 -12.48 -25.14 0.49
N LYS A 45 -11.46 -25.16 1.36
CA LYS A 45 -10.64 -26.35 1.65
C LYS A 45 -11.00 -27.04 2.96
N GLN A 46 -11.45 -26.26 3.94
CA GLN A 46 -11.77 -26.75 5.27
C GLN A 46 -12.78 -25.81 5.93
N ASP A 47 -13.54 -26.34 6.89
CA ASP A 47 -14.35 -25.48 7.74
C ASP A 47 -13.41 -24.70 8.67
N VAL A 48 -13.53 -23.38 8.67
CA VAL A 48 -12.73 -22.48 9.49
C VAL A 48 -13.69 -21.79 10.43
N ASP A 49 -13.58 -22.12 11.71
CA ASP A 49 -14.35 -21.44 12.74
C ASP A 49 -13.94 -19.97 12.88
N ASP A 50 -14.74 -19.20 13.60
CA ASP A 50 -14.54 -17.76 13.70
C ASP A 50 -13.30 -17.39 14.51
N GLU A 51 -12.84 -18.26 15.41
CA GLU A 51 -11.59 -18.08 16.15
C GLU A 51 -10.38 -18.17 15.21
N ALA A 52 -10.32 -19.21 14.37
CA ALA A 52 -9.27 -19.36 13.38
C ALA A 52 -9.28 -18.22 12.34
N LYS A 53 -10.46 -17.77 11.87
CA LYS A 53 -10.57 -16.58 10.99
C LYS A 53 -9.97 -15.34 11.66
N SER A 54 -10.29 -15.11 12.93
CA SER A 54 -9.80 -13.96 13.70
C SER A 54 -8.27 -13.97 13.83
N LEU A 55 -7.68 -15.14 14.11
CA LEU A 55 -6.23 -15.31 14.18
C LEU A 55 -5.53 -15.00 12.85
N ILE A 56 -6.12 -15.45 11.73
CA ILE A 56 -5.62 -15.17 10.38
C ILE A 56 -5.68 -13.67 10.08
N ILE A 57 -6.83 -13.03 10.32
CA ILE A 57 -7.02 -11.60 10.11
C ILE A 57 -5.98 -10.81 10.91
N GLY A 58 -5.83 -11.11 12.20
CA GLY A 58 -4.86 -10.43 13.06
C GLY A 58 -3.40 -10.63 12.60
N ALA A 59 -3.05 -11.79 12.03
CA ALA A 59 -1.73 -12.01 11.45
C ALA A 59 -1.49 -11.14 10.19
N PHE A 60 -2.50 -10.99 9.33
CA PHE A 60 -2.42 -10.07 8.19
C PHE A 60 -2.30 -8.62 8.65
N ASP A 61 -3.12 -8.17 9.60
CA ASP A 61 -3.08 -6.78 10.10
C ASP A 61 -1.68 -6.41 10.62
N ARG A 62 -1.04 -7.32 11.38
CA ARG A 62 0.34 -7.11 11.84
C ARG A 62 1.31 -6.95 10.68
N LYS A 63 1.29 -7.86 9.68
CA LYS A 63 2.17 -7.78 8.50
C LYS A 63 1.94 -6.49 7.70
N CYS A 64 0.69 -6.08 7.55
CA CYS A 64 0.31 -4.88 6.82
C CYS A 64 0.79 -3.61 7.53
N ASN A 65 0.63 -3.53 8.85
CA ASN A 65 1.15 -2.42 9.64
C ASN A 65 2.69 -2.36 9.60
N THR A 66 3.36 -3.51 9.66
CA THR A 66 4.82 -3.56 9.45
C THR A 66 5.20 -3.03 8.07
N MET A 67 4.47 -3.40 7.01
CA MET A 67 4.78 -2.93 5.66
C MET A 67 4.61 -1.42 5.50
N LYS A 68 3.55 -0.82 6.08
CA LYS A 68 3.36 0.64 6.13
C LYS A 68 4.55 1.33 6.81
N SER A 69 4.92 0.85 8.00
CA SER A 69 6.06 1.39 8.75
C SER A 69 7.37 1.28 7.98
N HIS A 70 7.62 0.17 7.29
CA HIS A 70 8.84 -0.03 6.51
C HIS A 70 8.89 0.88 5.28
N TYR A 71 7.75 1.09 4.62
CA TYR A 71 7.68 1.93 3.44
C TYR A 71 7.99 3.39 3.75
N HIS A 72 7.48 3.92 4.88
CA HIS A 72 7.76 5.30 5.29
C HIS A 72 9.27 5.58 5.37
N HIS A 73 10.06 4.65 5.88
CA HIS A 73 11.52 4.78 5.90
C HIS A 73 12.15 4.63 4.51
N TYR A 74 11.71 3.65 3.72
CA TYR A 74 12.31 3.39 2.41
C TYR A 74 12.10 4.54 1.42
N ILE A 75 10.93 5.21 1.48
CA ILE A 75 10.59 6.24 0.50
C ILE A 75 11.17 7.62 0.82
N GLU A 76 11.42 7.90 2.10
CA GLU A 76 12.23 9.06 2.51
C GLU A 76 13.60 9.04 1.79
N ASP A 77 14.19 7.85 1.63
CA ASP A 77 15.49 7.64 0.96
C ASP A 77 15.39 7.52 -0.58
N LYS A 78 14.20 7.25 -1.13
CA LYS A 78 13.99 6.96 -2.57
C LYS A 78 12.71 7.61 -3.14
N PRO A 79 12.52 8.94 -3.02
CA PRO A 79 11.25 9.59 -3.36
C PRO A 79 10.82 9.42 -4.82
N ALA A 80 11.78 9.23 -5.74
CA ALA A 80 11.51 9.00 -7.16
C ALA A 80 10.75 7.68 -7.44
N LEU A 81 10.77 6.72 -6.51
CA LEU A 81 10.08 5.43 -6.66
C LEU A 81 8.66 5.45 -6.09
N HIS A 82 8.22 6.55 -5.49
CA HIS A 82 6.99 6.63 -4.70
C HIS A 82 5.77 6.23 -5.53
N ASP A 83 5.56 6.94 -6.64
CA ASP A 83 4.34 6.78 -7.44
C ASP A 83 4.28 5.43 -8.14
N ASP A 84 5.43 4.93 -8.62
CA ASP A 84 5.54 3.59 -9.20
C ASP A 84 5.23 2.50 -8.17
N ALA A 85 5.71 2.67 -6.93
CA ALA A 85 5.42 1.75 -5.84
C ALA A 85 3.93 1.78 -5.48
N VAL A 86 3.33 2.96 -5.34
CA VAL A 86 1.88 3.12 -5.07
C VAL A 86 1.06 2.45 -6.17
N ALA A 87 1.38 2.70 -7.44
CA ALA A 87 0.69 2.08 -8.57
C ALA A 87 0.84 0.55 -8.56
N CYS A 88 2.01 0.05 -8.17
CA CYS A 88 2.24 -1.38 -8.07
C CYS A 88 1.39 -2.04 -6.97
N ILE A 89 1.44 -1.49 -5.76
CA ILE A 89 0.66 -2.01 -4.63
C ILE A 89 -0.85 -1.89 -4.93
N HIS A 90 -1.29 -0.80 -5.56
CA HIS A 90 -2.67 -0.63 -5.98
C HIS A 90 -3.12 -1.68 -7.01
N ARG A 91 -2.26 -2.13 -7.93
CA ARG A 91 -2.62 -3.25 -8.83
C ARG A 91 -2.92 -4.54 -8.05
N LEU A 92 -2.17 -4.80 -6.97
CA LEU A 92 -2.39 -5.99 -6.15
C LEU A 92 -3.71 -5.92 -5.35
N SER A 93 -4.21 -4.71 -5.05
CA SER A 93 -5.51 -4.54 -4.40
C SER A 93 -6.72 -4.88 -5.29
N THR A 94 -6.54 -4.81 -6.61
CA THR A 94 -7.61 -5.10 -7.59
C THR A 94 -7.44 -6.44 -8.30
N THR A 95 -6.32 -7.12 -8.07
CA THR A 95 -6.04 -8.43 -8.67
C THR A 95 -7.01 -9.50 -8.15
N SER A 96 -7.40 -10.44 -9.01
CA SER A 96 -8.31 -11.53 -8.63
C SER A 96 -7.66 -12.47 -7.62
N CYS A 97 -8.47 -13.15 -6.80
CA CYS A 97 -7.95 -14.13 -5.83
C CYS A 97 -7.25 -15.30 -6.52
N ASP A 98 -7.75 -15.73 -7.68
CA ASP A 98 -7.12 -16.82 -8.42
C ASP A 98 -5.75 -16.40 -8.93
N ASP A 99 -5.60 -15.15 -9.38
CA ASP A 99 -4.30 -14.66 -9.86
C ASP A 99 -3.33 -14.39 -8.71
N LEU A 100 -3.81 -13.85 -7.58
CA LEU A 100 -3.01 -13.62 -6.38
C LEU A 100 -2.52 -14.93 -5.73
N LEU A 101 -3.38 -15.94 -5.62
CA LEU A 101 -3.07 -17.18 -4.90
C LEU A 101 -2.35 -18.21 -5.77
N ASN A 102 -2.57 -18.20 -7.09
CA ASN A 102 -1.90 -19.12 -8.02
C ASN A 102 -0.65 -18.51 -8.66
N ASN A 103 -0.14 -17.39 -8.12
CA ASN A 103 1.09 -16.74 -8.55
C ASN A 103 1.08 -16.36 -10.05
N LYS A 104 -0.12 -16.11 -10.60
CA LYS A 104 -0.33 -15.66 -11.99
C LYS A 104 -0.38 -14.14 -12.10
N ALA A 105 -0.54 -13.46 -10.96
CA ALA A 105 -0.25 -12.05 -10.88
C ALA A 105 1.24 -11.85 -11.20
N ASP A 106 1.55 -11.05 -12.22
CA ASP A 106 2.89 -10.48 -12.48
C ASP A 106 3.36 -9.71 -11.24
N THR A 107 3.81 -10.42 -10.21
CA THR A 107 4.21 -9.88 -8.90
C THR A 107 5.62 -9.29 -8.98
N ASN A 108 5.92 -8.59 -10.08
CA ASN A 108 7.10 -7.74 -10.23
C ASN A 108 7.06 -6.51 -9.29
N CYS A 109 5.98 -6.31 -8.54
CA CYS A 109 5.91 -5.35 -7.43
C CYS A 109 6.87 -5.65 -6.27
N LEU A 110 7.46 -6.85 -6.23
CA LEU A 110 8.47 -7.23 -5.23
C LEU A 110 9.91 -7.01 -5.71
N VAL A 111 10.12 -6.56 -6.96
CA VAL A 111 11.45 -6.27 -7.51
C VAL A 111 11.77 -4.78 -7.34
N PHE A 112 11.65 -4.26 -6.12
CA PHE A 112 12.33 -3.00 -5.72
C PHE A 112 13.73 -3.26 -5.18
N THR A 113 14.23 -4.50 -5.33
CA THR A 113 15.55 -4.95 -4.90
C THR A 113 16.32 -5.53 -6.09
N LYS A 114 16.80 -4.65 -6.97
CA LYS A 114 18.14 -4.87 -7.49
C LYS A 114 18.74 -3.52 -7.81
N ASP A 115 19.52 -3.06 -6.85
CA ASP A 115 20.66 -2.20 -7.09
C ASP A 115 21.29 -2.58 -8.44
N LYS A 116 21.41 -1.59 -9.31
CA LYS A 116 22.56 -1.50 -10.20
C LYS A 116 23.52 -0.51 -9.58
#